data_AF-A0A4R5VX40-F1
#
_entry.id   AF-A0A4R5VX40-F1
#
_cell.length_a   1.000
_cell.length_b   1.000
_cell.length_c   1.000
_cell.angle_alpha   90.00
_cell.angle_beta   90.00
_cell.angle_gamma   90.00
#
_symmetry.space_group_name_H-M   'P 1'
#
loop_
_entity.id
_entity.type
_entity.pdbx_description
1 polymer ?
#
loop_
_entity_poly.entity_id
_entity_poly.type
_entity_poly.pdbx_seq_one_letter_code
_entity_poly.pdbx_strand_id
1 'polypeptide(L)'
;MENKCDNLSLYIIDELTEYEKHQFERHLKTCLNCQNEVDSLQNTWQRLSYDFKEVDVPKSLKSEVMDFIFHESEPQTQDMKDKKQPFFNLLAKQFSPLSFGITAFLVIGLIGILWSNFHLRNTITALENKVISPSQIVRTYHLKGQDLASSANGIAYLLQEGRNTSLVIELTNMPMARNEEVYQVWLLKNGTRQNAGTLKPDQNGNGIISYRLPENYLFDDIGITLEPSPHNTQPKGEKVMGTS
;
A
#
# COMPACT_ATOMS: atom_id res chain seq x y z
N MET A 1 -2.26 21.33 -6.43
CA MET A 1 -1.19 20.51 -5.81
C MET A 1 -0.94 19.39 -6.77
N GLU A 2 0.19 19.47 -7.47
CA GLU A 2 0.57 18.54 -8.53
C GLU A 2 0.84 17.16 -7.92
N ASN A 3 0.16 16.13 -8.40
CA ASN A 3 0.34 14.78 -7.93
C ASN A 3 1.69 14.28 -8.47
N LYS A 4 2.74 14.39 -7.66
CA LYS A 4 4.12 14.08 -8.08
C LYS A 4 4.32 12.62 -8.53
N CYS A 5 3.34 11.74 -8.26
CA CYS A 5 3.30 10.37 -8.75
C CYS A 5 3.06 10.30 -10.26
N ASP A 6 2.44 11.31 -10.86
CA ASP A 6 2.10 11.33 -12.30
C ASP A 6 3.36 11.39 -13.17
N ASN A 7 4.48 11.89 -12.62
CA ASN A 7 5.78 11.97 -13.29
C ASN A 7 6.52 10.62 -13.37
N LEU A 8 5.96 9.53 -12.83
CA LEU A 8 6.57 8.20 -12.89
C LEU A 8 6.82 7.76 -14.33
N SER A 9 5.81 7.87 -15.20
CA SER A 9 5.92 7.46 -16.60
C SER A 9 7.00 8.27 -17.33
N LEU A 10 7.02 9.59 -17.10
CA LEU A 10 8.00 10.51 -17.69
C LEU A 10 9.42 10.26 -17.17
N TYR A 11 9.57 9.89 -15.90
CA TYR A 11 10.86 9.53 -15.31
C TYR A 11 11.44 8.28 -15.95
N ILE A 12 10.60 7.26 -16.21
CA ILE A 12 11.05 5.98 -16.77
C ILE A 12 11.50 6.11 -18.22
N ILE A 13 10.83 6.94 -19.01
CA ILE A 13 11.19 7.21 -20.41
C ILE A 13 12.26 8.32 -20.53
N ASP A 14 12.78 8.82 -19.40
CA ASP A 14 13.78 9.89 -19.31
C ASP A 14 13.37 11.18 -20.06
N GLU A 15 12.08 11.52 -20.03
CA GLU A 15 11.51 12.75 -20.64
C GLU A 15 11.32 13.90 -19.63
N LEU A 16 11.79 13.74 -18.39
CA LEU A 16 11.77 14.82 -17.39
C LEU A 16 12.93 15.80 -17.58
N THR A 17 12.68 17.08 -17.32
CA THR A 17 13.79 18.04 -17.20
C THR A 17 14.66 17.74 -15.98
N GLU A 18 15.93 18.16 -15.98
CA GLU A 18 16.85 17.96 -14.85
C GLU A 18 16.27 18.42 -13.49
N TYR A 19 15.54 19.55 -13.50
CA TYR A 19 14.89 20.08 -12.31
C TYR A 19 13.75 19.16 -11.80
N GLU A 20 12.93 18.64 -12.71
CA GLU A 20 11.82 17.74 -12.38
C GLU A 20 12.33 16.37 -11.95
N LYS A 21 13.40 15.88 -12.59
CA LYS A 21 14.07 14.63 -12.23
C LYS A 21 14.58 14.68 -10.80
N HIS A 22 15.30 15.74 -10.40
CA HIS A 22 15.72 15.91 -9.02
C HIS A 22 14.56 16.03 -8.03
N GLN A 23 13.45 16.66 -8.45
CA GLN A 23 12.23 16.69 -7.64
C GLN A 23 11.61 15.29 -7.46
N PHE A 24 11.59 14.50 -8.54
CA PHE A 24 11.05 13.15 -8.54
C PHE A 24 11.92 12.18 -7.75
N GLU A 25 13.25 12.28 -7.83
CA GLU A 25 14.18 11.48 -7.01
C GLU A 25 14.01 11.77 -5.52
N ARG A 26 13.76 13.04 -5.15
CA ARG A 26 13.42 13.39 -3.77
C ARG A 26 12.08 12.78 -3.35
N HIS A 27 11.11 12.71 -4.25
CA HIS A 27 9.83 12.04 -4.01
C HIS A 27 10.01 10.52 -3.86
N LEU A 28 10.82 9.89 -4.73
CA LEU A 28 11.14 8.46 -4.73
C LEU A 28 11.64 8.02 -3.35
N LYS A 29 12.51 8.81 -2.69
CA LYS A 29 13.01 8.50 -1.33
C LYS A 29 11.93 8.42 -0.24
N THR A 30 10.74 8.94 -0.51
CA THR A 30 9.66 9.07 0.49
C THR A 30 8.37 8.35 0.11
N CYS A 31 8.22 7.94 -1.15
CA CYS A 31 6.99 7.33 -1.67
C CYS A 31 7.20 5.84 -1.97
N LEU A 32 6.65 4.98 -1.10
CA LEU A 32 6.78 3.52 -1.25
C LEU A 32 6.09 3.00 -2.52
N ASN A 33 4.99 3.63 -2.94
CA ASN A 33 4.27 3.25 -4.16
C ASN A 33 5.15 3.43 -5.41
N CYS A 34 5.75 4.62 -5.58
CA CYS A 34 6.63 4.87 -6.72
C CYS A 34 7.91 4.02 -6.69
N GLN A 35 8.44 3.69 -5.49
CA GLN A 35 9.56 2.76 -5.38
C GLN A 35 9.19 1.38 -5.95
N ASN A 36 8.06 0.82 -5.48
CA ASN A 36 7.60 -0.50 -5.91
C ASN A 36 7.29 -0.56 -7.42
N GLU A 37 6.71 0.51 -7.98
CA GLU A 37 6.40 0.58 -9.41
C GLU A 37 7.67 0.63 -10.28
N VAL A 38 8.66 1.45 -9.90
CA VAL A 38 9.95 1.49 -10.60
C VAL A 38 10.64 0.12 -10.56
N ASP A 39 10.68 -0.51 -9.38
CA ASP A 39 11.29 -1.84 -9.21
C ASP A 39 10.56 -2.91 -10.04
N SER A 40 9.23 -2.91 -10.05
CA SER A 40 8.40 -3.83 -10.85
C SER A 40 8.69 -3.70 -12.36
N LEU A 41 8.78 -2.46 -12.84
CA LEU A 41 9.04 -2.17 -14.25
C LEU A 41 10.47 -2.52 -14.65
N GLN A 42 11.46 -2.25 -13.79
CA GLN A 42 12.85 -2.65 -14.01
C GLN A 42 13.00 -4.18 -14.10
N ASN A 43 12.33 -4.91 -13.22
CA ASN A 43 12.29 -6.38 -13.27
C ASN A 43 11.63 -6.91 -14.55
N THR A 44 10.64 -6.19 -15.10
CA THR A 44 9.99 -6.53 -16.37
C THR A 44 10.93 -6.28 -17.55
N TRP A 45 11.64 -5.16 -17.55
CA TRP A 45 12.66 -4.83 -18.57
C TRP A 45 13.78 -5.86 -18.65
N GLN A 46 14.25 -6.36 -17.51
CA GLN A 46 15.27 -7.42 -17.48
C GLN A 46 14.81 -8.70 -18.16
N ARG A 47 13.51 -9.04 -18.14
CA ARG A 47 12.97 -10.19 -18.85
C ARG A 47 12.89 -9.96 -20.36
N LEU A 48 12.59 -8.74 -20.78
CA LEU A 48 12.50 -8.36 -22.19
C LEU A 48 13.88 -8.32 -22.88
N SER A 49 14.94 -8.00 -22.12
CA SER A 49 16.30 -7.86 -22.64
C SER A 49 16.92 -9.14 -23.22
N TYR A 50 16.30 -10.30 -23.07
CA TYR A 50 16.82 -11.57 -23.58
C TYR A 50 16.51 -11.83 -25.07
N ASP A 51 15.68 -11.00 -25.71
CA ASP A 51 15.22 -11.23 -27.09
C ASP A 51 15.86 -10.30 -28.14
N PHE A 52 16.96 -9.61 -27.78
CA PHE A 52 17.67 -8.74 -28.72
C PHE A 52 18.72 -9.52 -29.52
N LYS A 53 18.77 -9.26 -30.84
CA LYS A 53 19.84 -9.76 -31.71
C LYS A 53 21.13 -8.98 -31.40
N GLU A 54 22.19 -9.69 -31.07
CA GLU A 54 23.51 -9.11 -30.82
C GLU A 54 24.01 -8.42 -32.11
N VAL A 55 24.29 -7.12 -32.00
CA VAL A 55 24.88 -6.31 -33.08
C VAL A 55 26.35 -6.10 -32.73
N ASP A 56 27.23 -6.41 -33.68
CA ASP A 56 28.68 -6.35 -33.46
C ASP A 56 29.12 -4.89 -33.27
N VAL A 57 29.75 -4.60 -32.14
CA VAL A 57 30.15 -3.24 -31.78
C VAL A 57 31.51 -2.88 -32.37
N PRO A 58 31.72 -1.64 -32.84
CA PRO A 58 33.04 -1.17 -33.26
C PRO A 58 34.11 -1.41 -32.18
N LYS A 59 35.24 -2.02 -32.59
CA LYS A 59 36.33 -2.41 -31.67
C LYS A 59 36.93 -1.24 -30.88
N SER A 60 36.78 -0.01 -31.37
CA SER A 60 37.29 1.21 -30.74
C SER A 60 36.48 1.68 -29.54
N LEU A 61 35.20 1.29 -29.40
CA LEU A 61 34.30 1.78 -28.34
C LEU A 61 34.79 1.41 -26.95
N LYS A 62 35.33 0.19 -26.79
CA LYS A 62 35.85 -0.25 -25.49
C LYS A 62 37.04 0.61 -25.05
N SER A 63 37.96 0.89 -25.97
CA SER A 63 39.12 1.74 -25.70
C SER A 63 38.71 3.17 -25.37
N GLU A 64 37.73 3.73 -26.09
CA GLU A 64 37.27 5.11 -25.91
C GLU A 64 36.53 5.32 -24.57
N VAL A 65 35.68 4.38 -24.17
CA VAL A 65 35.00 4.43 -22.86
C VAL A 65 35.98 4.26 -21.70
N MET A 66 36.95 3.36 -21.84
CA MET A 66 37.99 3.18 -20.82
C MET A 66 38.87 4.43 -20.71
N ASP A 67 39.22 5.04 -21.83
CA ASP A 67 40.01 6.28 -21.82
C ASP A 67 39.28 7.42 -21.12
N PHE A 68 37.96 7.55 -21.32
CA PHE A 68 37.12 8.55 -20.64
C PHE A 68 36.98 8.32 -19.12
N ILE A 69 36.84 7.06 -18.67
CA ILE A 69 36.74 6.73 -17.23
C ILE A 69 38.07 6.96 -16.51
N PHE A 70 39.21 6.79 -17.20
CA PHE A 70 40.53 6.91 -16.61
C PHE A 70 41.22 8.26 -16.89
N HIS A 71 40.68 9.11 -17.76
CA HIS A 71 41.13 10.49 -17.98
C HIS A 71 40.10 11.50 -17.50
N GLU A 72 39.98 11.62 -16.18
CA GLU A 72 39.52 12.89 -15.60
C GLU A 72 40.59 13.42 -14.62
N SER A 73 41.34 14.39 -15.17
CA SER A 73 41.87 15.58 -14.51
C SER A 73 43.00 15.42 -13.49
N GLU A 74 44.24 15.52 -13.97
CA GLU A 74 45.31 16.10 -13.14
C GLU A 74 44.86 17.49 -12.64
N PRO A 75 45.00 17.78 -11.34
CA PRO A 75 44.75 19.13 -10.84
C PRO A 75 45.84 20.05 -11.38
N GLN A 76 45.48 20.91 -12.33
CA GLN A 76 46.29 22.08 -12.64
C GLN A 76 46.33 22.98 -11.40
N THR A 77 47.40 22.86 -10.62
CA THR A 77 47.78 23.85 -9.62
C THR A 77 48.12 25.16 -10.33
N GLN A 78 47.12 26.01 -10.54
CA GLN A 78 47.34 27.43 -10.74
C GLN A 78 47.55 28.08 -9.38
N ASP A 79 48.79 28.49 -9.17
CA ASP A 79 49.26 29.28 -8.05
C ASP A 79 48.56 30.65 -8.05
N MET A 80 47.41 30.75 -7.37
CA MET A 80 46.80 32.04 -7.04
C MET A 80 47.22 32.44 -5.62
N LYS A 81 48.08 33.45 -5.54
CA LYS A 81 48.39 34.17 -4.29
C LYS A 81 47.10 34.64 -3.63
N ASP A 82 46.72 33.95 -2.57
CA ASP A 82 45.53 34.23 -1.77
C ASP A 82 45.79 35.45 -0.86
N LYS A 83 45.45 36.63 -1.38
CA LYS A 83 45.39 37.88 -0.60
C LYS A 83 44.07 37.86 0.18
N LYS A 84 44.13 37.40 1.43
CA LYS A 84 43.00 37.46 2.38
C LYS A 84 42.41 38.87 2.44
N GLN A 85 41.25 39.05 1.82
CA GLN A 85 40.36 40.17 2.09
C GLN A 85 39.04 39.65 2.70
N PRO A 86 38.50 40.33 3.72
CA PRO A 86 37.38 39.82 4.48
C PRO A 86 36.08 40.01 3.68
N PHE A 87 35.53 38.90 3.20
CA PHE A 87 34.24 38.80 2.51
C PHE A 87 33.03 39.19 3.39
N PHE A 88 33.22 39.41 4.70
CA PHE A 88 32.16 39.86 5.60
C PHE A 88 31.90 41.38 5.59
N ASN A 89 32.71 42.19 4.91
CA ASN A 89 32.55 43.65 4.92
C ASN A 89 31.68 44.23 3.80
N LEU A 90 31.20 43.40 2.85
CA LEU A 90 30.28 43.87 1.81
C LEU A 90 28.80 43.77 2.22
N LEU A 91 28.48 42.95 3.22
CA LEU A 91 27.11 42.83 3.72
C LEU A 91 26.74 43.95 4.70
N ALA A 92 27.71 44.58 5.36
CA ALA A 92 27.45 45.53 6.44
C ALA A 92 27.14 46.98 5.98
N LYS A 93 27.27 47.30 4.69
CA LYS A 93 27.11 48.68 4.17
C LYS A 93 25.80 48.97 3.44
N GLN A 94 24.89 48.00 3.30
CA GLN A 94 23.64 48.17 2.55
C GLN A 94 22.36 48.15 3.42
N PHE A 95 22.46 47.97 4.74
CA PHE A 95 21.29 47.85 5.60
C PHE A 95 20.98 49.15 6.34
N SER A 96 20.01 49.90 5.82
CA SER A 96 19.29 50.96 6.54
C SER A 96 18.47 50.36 7.70
N PRO A 97 18.40 51.01 8.89
CA PRO A 97 17.83 50.43 10.12
C PRO A 97 16.33 50.10 10.06
N LEU A 98 15.61 50.49 8.99
CA LEU A 98 14.19 50.18 8.77
C LEU A 98 13.96 48.81 8.08
N SER A 99 14.98 48.21 7.45
CA SER A 99 14.84 46.94 6.70
C SER A 99 14.95 45.69 7.59
N PHE A 100 15.43 45.83 8.82
CA PHE A 100 15.67 44.69 9.73
C PHE A 100 14.37 44.12 10.31
N GLY A 101 13.38 44.97 10.60
CA GLY A 101 12.11 44.54 11.20
C GLY A 101 11.29 43.62 10.29
N ILE A 102 11.13 44.00 9.02
CA ILE A 102 10.30 43.27 8.04
C ILE A 102 10.90 41.89 7.74
N THR A 103 12.23 41.84 7.59
CA THR A 103 12.95 40.60 7.29
C THR A 103 12.91 39.61 8.45
N ALA A 104 13.04 40.10 9.69
CA ALA A 104 12.96 39.26 10.89
C ALA A 104 11.56 38.65 11.07
N PHE A 105 10.48 39.40 10.82
CA PHE A 105 9.12 38.88 10.88
C PHE A 105 8.86 37.78 9.83
N LEU A 106 9.37 37.95 8.60
CA LEU A 106 9.24 36.93 7.56
C LEU A 106 9.99 35.63 7.91
N VAL A 107 11.19 35.74 8.48
CA VAL A 107 11.99 34.57 8.89
C VAL A 107 11.30 33.83 10.05
N ILE A 108 10.78 34.54 11.05
CA ILE A 108 10.02 33.93 12.16
C ILE A 108 8.75 33.26 11.65
N GLY A 109 8.03 33.88 10.71
CA GLY A 109 6.85 33.30 10.07
C GLY A 109 7.16 32.01 9.31
N LEU A 110 8.25 32.00 8.52
CA LEU A 110 8.73 30.80 7.82
C LEU A 110 9.10 29.68 8.79
N ILE A 111 9.77 29.99 9.90
CA ILE A 111 10.13 29.01 10.94
C ILE A 111 8.87 28.44 11.59
N GLY A 112 7.87 29.27 11.91
CA GLY A 112 6.58 28.81 12.44
C GLY A 112 5.82 27.89 11.48
N ILE A 113 5.82 28.21 10.19
CA ILE A 113 5.22 27.37 9.14
C ILE A 113 5.98 26.03 9.03
N LEU A 114 7.31 26.06 9.03
CA LEU A 114 8.15 24.85 9.01
C LEU A 114 7.88 23.97 10.24
N TRP A 115 7.74 24.57 11.42
CA TRP A 115 7.44 23.85 12.67
C TRP A 115 6.05 23.22 12.65
N SER A 116 5.04 23.96 12.19
CA SER A 116 3.66 23.47 12.02
C SER A 116 3.59 22.33 11.01
N ASN A 117 4.28 22.46 9.87
CA ASN A 117 4.34 21.42 8.84
C ASN A 117 5.05 20.16 9.36
N PHE A 118 6.12 20.31 10.14
CA PHE A 118 6.83 19.20 10.77
C PHE A 118 5.96 18.48 11.82
N HIS A 119 5.27 19.23 12.69
CA HIS A 119 4.35 18.64 13.66
C HIS A 119 3.20 17.90 12.97
N LEU A 120 2.63 18.47 11.90
CA LEU A 120 1.53 17.86 11.16
C LEU A 120 1.96 16.57 10.44
N ARG A 121 3.18 16.52 9.89
CA ARG A 121 3.76 15.30 9.30
C ARG A 121 3.86 14.18 10.34
N ASN A 122 4.33 14.48 11.54
CA ASN A 122 4.47 13.50 12.61
C ASN A 122 3.11 12.94 13.07
N THR A 123 2.05 13.78 13.07
CA THR A 123 0.69 13.31 13.38
C THR A 123 0.15 12.37 12.29
N ILE A 124 0.41 12.66 11.01
CA ILE A 124 -0.04 11.80 9.89
C ILE A 124 0.64 10.43 9.94
N THR A 125 1.97 10.37 10.12
CA THR A 125 2.71 9.10 10.19
C THR A 125 2.29 8.23 11.38
N ALA A 126 1.89 8.86 12.50
CA ALA A 126 1.40 8.13 13.68
C ALA A 126 -0.01 7.55 13.51
N LEU A 127 -0.87 8.18 12.70
CA LEU A 127 -2.18 7.62 12.34
C LEU A 127 -2.04 6.52 11.27
N GLU A 128 -1.15 6.69 10.29
CA GLU A 128 -0.88 5.71 9.23
C GLU A 128 -0.37 4.38 9.82
N ASN A 129 0.58 4.44 10.76
CA ASN A 129 1.09 3.25 11.46
C ASN A 129 0.07 2.55 12.38
N LYS A 130 -1.06 3.20 12.69
CA LYS A 130 -2.15 2.58 13.47
C LYS A 130 -3.17 1.88 12.58
N VAL A 131 -3.16 2.16 11.27
CA VAL A 131 -4.07 1.61 10.25
C VAL A 131 -3.38 0.55 9.40
N ILE A 132 -2.05 0.55 9.29
CA ILE A 132 -1.29 -0.45 8.51
C ILE A 132 -0.80 -1.59 9.43
N SER A 133 -1.70 -2.31 10.10
CA SER A 133 -1.37 -3.68 10.46
C SER A 133 -1.63 -4.53 9.22
N PRO A 134 -0.61 -5.16 8.59
CA PRO A 134 -0.84 -5.95 7.40
C PRO A 134 -1.91 -7.01 7.72
N SER A 135 -2.99 -7.02 6.93
CA SER A 135 -4.05 -8.00 7.07
C SER A 135 -3.47 -9.37 6.72
N GLN A 136 -3.40 -10.24 7.72
CA GLN A 136 -2.86 -11.58 7.56
C GLN A 136 -3.98 -12.60 7.63
N ILE A 137 -3.95 -13.58 6.73
CA ILE A 137 -4.84 -14.73 6.80
C ILE A 137 -4.25 -15.67 7.86
N VAL A 138 -4.91 -15.77 9.01
CA VAL A 138 -4.49 -16.61 10.14
C VAL A 138 -4.94 -18.04 9.95
N ARG A 139 -6.11 -18.24 9.37
CA ARG A 139 -6.70 -19.58 9.16
C ARG A 139 -7.66 -19.57 7.98
N THR A 140 -7.73 -20.72 7.31
CA THR A 140 -8.68 -20.98 6.23
C THR A 140 -9.52 -22.21 6.59
N TYR A 141 -10.81 -22.16 6.32
CA TYR A 141 -11.73 -23.29 6.47
C TYR A 141 -12.38 -23.56 5.11
N HIS A 142 -12.43 -24.83 4.74
CA HIS A 142 -13.19 -25.28 3.58
C HIS A 142 -14.59 -25.69 4.02
N LEU A 143 -15.59 -25.17 3.34
CA LEU A 143 -16.99 -25.47 3.59
C LEU A 143 -17.54 -26.31 2.44
N LYS A 144 -18.23 -27.39 2.78
CA LYS A 144 -18.91 -28.25 1.81
C LYS A 144 -20.41 -28.25 2.07
N GLY A 145 -21.15 -28.08 0.98
CA GLY A 145 -22.58 -28.24 0.97
C GLY A 145 -23.00 -29.69 1.15
N GLN A 146 -24.20 -29.87 1.71
CA GLN A 146 -24.85 -31.16 1.95
C GLN A 146 -26.33 -31.05 1.60
N ASP A 147 -26.97 -32.20 1.39
CA ASP A 147 -28.41 -32.33 1.18
C ASP A 147 -28.92 -31.38 0.08
N LEU A 148 -29.77 -30.42 0.44
CA LEU A 148 -30.35 -29.41 -0.44
C LEU A 148 -29.32 -28.55 -1.18
N ALA A 149 -28.12 -28.41 -0.62
CA ALA A 149 -27.02 -27.62 -1.18
C ALA A 149 -25.79 -28.49 -1.51
N SER A 150 -25.97 -29.76 -1.86
CA SER A 150 -24.86 -30.70 -2.16
C SER A 150 -23.84 -30.23 -3.22
N SER A 151 -24.24 -29.35 -4.15
CA SER A 151 -23.34 -28.74 -5.15
C SER A 151 -22.61 -27.48 -4.65
N ALA A 152 -22.98 -26.96 -3.49
CA ALA A 152 -22.46 -25.70 -2.96
C ALA A 152 -21.07 -25.89 -2.32
N ASN A 153 -20.21 -24.90 -2.49
CA ASN A 153 -18.88 -24.87 -1.90
C ASN A 153 -18.62 -23.52 -1.26
N GLY A 154 -17.73 -23.49 -0.27
CA GLY A 154 -17.32 -22.24 0.34
C GLY A 154 -15.91 -22.28 0.91
N ILE A 155 -15.35 -21.09 1.09
CA ILE A 155 -14.08 -20.90 1.76
C ILE A 155 -14.26 -19.77 2.76
N ALA A 156 -13.81 -19.99 3.99
CA ALA A 156 -13.81 -18.98 5.04
C ALA A 156 -12.39 -18.64 5.45
N TYR A 157 -12.08 -17.34 5.49
CA TYR A 157 -10.79 -16.78 5.88
C TYR A 157 -10.92 -16.05 7.20
N LEU A 158 -10.00 -16.34 8.12
CA LEU A 158 -9.84 -15.59 9.35
C LEU A 158 -8.75 -14.54 9.14
N LEU A 159 -9.15 -13.30 8.96
CA LEU A 159 -8.28 -12.15 8.73
C LEU A 159 -7.96 -11.46 10.05
N GLN A 160 -6.68 -11.28 10.35
CA GLN A 160 -6.23 -10.54 11.52
C GLN A 160 -5.56 -9.22 11.12
N GLU A 161 -6.04 -8.14 11.73
CA GLU A 161 -5.57 -6.77 11.55
C GLU A 161 -5.28 -6.18 12.93
N GLY A 162 -4.03 -6.30 13.37
CA GLY A 162 -3.62 -5.94 14.73
C GLY A 162 -4.31 -6.81 15.78
N ARG A 163 -5.17 -6.21 16.61
CA ARG A 163 -5.99 -6.92 17.63
C ARG A 163 -7.34 -7.41 17.10
N ASN A 164 -7.69 -7.00 15.89
CA ASN A 164 -9.00 -7.25 15.34
C ASN A 164 -8.99 -8.51 14.48
N THR A 165 -10.01 -9.35 14.64
CA THR A 165 -10.17 -10.55 13.82
C THR A 165 -11.52 -10.51 13.11
N SER A 166 -11.50 -10.73 11.80
CA SER A 166 -12.68 -10.77 10.96
C SER A 166 -12.75 -12.12 10.24
N LEU A 167 -13.93 -12.72 10.21
CA LEU A 167 -14.23 -13.91 9.43
C LEU A 167 -14.89 -13.48 8.13
N VAL A 168 -14.26 -13.78 7.00
CA VAL A 168 -14.83 -13.56 5.67
C VAL A 168 -15.16 -14.91 5.07
N ILE A 169 -16.42 -15.12 4.67
CA ILE A 169 -16.88 -16.35 4.06
C ILE A 169 -17.36 -16.05 2.66
N GLU A 170 -16.79 -16.78 1.70
CA GLU A 170 -17.20 -16.80 0.31
C GLU A 170 -17.91 -18.13 0.03
N LEU A 171 -19.07 -18.04 -0.61
CA LEU A 171 -19.94 -19.15 -0.95
C LEU A 171 -20.23 -19.13 -2.44
N THR A 172 -20.32 -20.32 -3.03
CA THR A 172 -20.55 -20.53 -4.46
C THR A 172 -21.53 -21.67 -4.68
N ASN A 173 -22.27 -21.62 -5.79
CA ASN A 173 -23.26 -22.64 -6.17
C ASN A 173 -24.32 -22.91 -5.09
N MET A 174 -24.66 -21.89 -4.30
CA MET A 174 -25.72 -21.96 -3.30
C MET A 174 -27.09 -21.97 -3.97
N PRO A 175 -28.03 -22.85 -3.55
CA PRO A 175 -29.40 -22.79 -4.03
C PRO A 175 -30.06 -21.43 -3.73
N MET A 176 -30.93 -20.96 -4.62
CA MET A 176 -31.66 -19.72 -4.38
C MET A 176 -32.60 -19.85 -3.18
N ALA A 177 -32.47 -18.95 -2.23
CA ALA A 177 -33.41 -18.80 -1.12
C ALA A 177 -34.72 -18.19 -1.64
N ARG A 178 -35.87 -18.76 -1.24
CA ARG A 178 -37.19 -18.29 -1.71
C ARG A 178 -37.84 -17.42 -0.65
N ASN A 179 -38.65 -16.45 -1.09
CA ASN A 179 -39.42 -15.60 -0.18
C ASN A 179 -38.52 -14.89 0.86
N GLU A 180 -38.79 -15.12 2.14
CA GLU A 180 -38.06 -14.57 3.29
C GLU A 180 -36.92 -15.47 3.78
N GLU A 181 -36.68 -16.61 3.13
CA GLU A 181 -35.60 -17.53 3.50
C GLU A 181 -34.24 -16.86 3.37
N VAL A 182 -33.34 -17.16 4.30
CA VAL A 182 -31.95 -16.70 4.27
C VAL A 182 -31.00 -17.80 4.71
N TYR A 183 -29.76 -17.72 4.25
CA TYR A 183 -28.72 -18.57 4.81
C TYR A 183 -28.13 -17.90 6.04
N GLN A 184 -28.09 -18.62 7.14
CA GLN A 184 -27.57 -18.13 8.41
C GLN A 184 -26.31 -18.88 8.79
N VAL A 185 -25.28 -18.12 9.17
CA VAL A 185 -23.97 -18.64 9.55
C VAL A 185 -23.90 -18.81 11.06
N TRP A 186 -23.38 -19.96 11.47
CA TRP A 186 -23.17 -20.33 12.86
C TRP A 186 -21.72 -20.66 13.11
N LEU A 187 -21.15 -20.05 14.16
CA LEU A 187 -19.86 -20.44 14.73
C LEU A 187 -20.11 -21.44 15.84
N LEU A 188 -19.43 -22.58 15.78
CA LEU A 188 -19.61 -23.66 16.75
C LEU A 188 -18.41 -23.72 17.69
N LYS A 189 -18.70 -23.71 19.00
CA LYS A 189 -17.70 -23.95 20.05
C LYS A 189 -18.30 -24.78 21.16
N ASN A 190 -17.74 -25.95 21.44
CA ASN A 190 -18.20 -26.86 22.51
C ASN A 190 -19.73 -27.14 22.47
N GLY A 191 -20.30 -27.27 21.28
CA GLY A 191 -21.74 -27.49 21.09
C GLY A 191 -22.62 -26.23 21.14
N THR A 192 -22.08 -25.09 21.55
CA THR A 192 -22.77 -23.80 21.51
C THR A 192 -22.66 -23.20 20.11
N ARG A 193 -23.78 -22.67 19.60
CA ARG A 193 -23.85 -21.99 18.30
C ARG A 193 -23.99 -20.49 18.51
N GLN A 194 -23.15 -19.71 17.85
CA GLN A 194 -23.26 -18.26 17.80
C GLN A 194 -23.60 -17.80 16.39
N ASN A 195 -24.58 -16.92 16.26
CA ASN A 195 -24.95 -16.30 14.99
C ASN A 195 -23.80 -15.38 14.52
N ALA A 196 -23.30 -15.63 13.30
CA ALA A 196 -22.27 -14.82 12.63
C ALA A 196 -22.81 -14.09 11.37
N GLY A 197 -24.12 -13.88 11.33
CA GLY A 197 -24.82 -13.12 10.31
C GLY A 197 -25.61 -13.99 9.32
N THR A 198 -26.33 -13.31 8.45
CA THR A 198 -27.20 -13.92 7.43
C THR A 198 -26.89 -13.35 6.06
N LEU A 199 -27.04 -14.16 5.03
CA LEU A 199 -26.81 -13.77 3.64
C LEU A 199 -27.87 -14.36 2.70
N LYS A 200 -28.13 -13.66 1.60
CA LYS A 200 -28.89 -14.16 0.45
C LYS A 200 -27.93 -14.21 -0.74
N PRO A 201 -27.68 -15.40 -1.33
CA PRO A 201 -26.88 -15.53 -2.53
C PRO A 201 -27.48 -14.72 -3.69
N ASP A 202 -26.62 -14.32 -4.62
CA ASP A 202 -27.00 -13.67 -5.86
C ASP A 202 -27.67 -14.66 -6.85
N GLN A 203 -27.99 -14.17 -8.05
CA GLN A 203 -28.63 -14.97 -9.09
C GLN A 203 -27.78 -16.16 -9.59
N ASN A 204 -26.46 -16.12 -9.36
CA ASN A 204 -25.53 -17.18 -9.72
C ASN A 204 -25.25 -18.13 -8.55
N GLY A 205 -25.88 -17.91 -7.40
CA GLY A 205 -25.66 -18.69 -6.18
C GLY A 205 -24.38 -18.32 -5.44
N ASN A 206 -23.80 -17.14 -5.69
CA ASN A 206 -22.62 -16.65 -4.99
C ASN A 206 -23.02 -15.76 -3.82
N GLY A 207 -22.27 -15.81 -2.73
CA GLY A 207 -22.52 -14.96 -1.57
C GLY A 207 -21.25 -14.70 -0.78
N ILE A 208 -21.11 -13.48 -0.25
CA ILE A 208 -19.99 -13.11 0.60
C ILE A 208 -20.56 -12.50 1.89
N ILE A 209 -20.01 -12.92 3.02
CA ILE A 209 -20.32 -12.34 4.33
C ILE A 209 -19.04 -12.07 5.11
N SER A 210 -19.01 -10.94 5.81
CA SER A 210 -17.92 -10.58 6.72
C SER A 210 -18.48 -10.38 8.11
N TYR A 211 -17.90 -11.05 9.09
CA TYR A 211 -18.28 -10.98 10.49
C TYR A 211 -17.08 -10.64 11.36
N ARG A 212 -17.21 -9.60 12.18
CA ARG A 212 -16.17 -9.22 13.12
C ARG A 212 -16.29 -10.03 14.40
N LEU A 213 -15.23 -10.76 14.74
CA LEU A 213 -15.19 -11.56 15.95
C LEU A 213 -14.87 -10.68 17.17
N PRO A 214 -15.47 -10.97 18.34
CA PRO A 214 -15.00 -10.44 19.60
C PRO A 214 -13.52 -10.77 19.84
N GLU A 215 -12.83 -9.96 20.63
CA GLU A 215 -11.43 -10.23 20.99
C GLU A 215 -11.30 -11.62 21.65
N ASN A 216 -10.28 -12.38 21.25
CA ASN A 216 -10.00 -13.73 21.74
C ASN A 216 -11.16 -14.74 21.58
N TYR A 217 -12.08 -14.49 20.65
CA TYR A 217 -13.16 -15.43 20.38
C TYR A 217 -12.64 -16.69 19.66
N LEU A 218 -12.97 -17.86 20.20
CA LEU A 218 -12.55 -19.16 19.67
C LEU A 218 -13.77 -19.96 19.21
N PHE A 219 -13.66 -20.53 18.01
CA PHE A 219 -14.62 -21.50 17.46
C PHE A 219 -13.84 -22.60 16.75
N ASP A 220 -14.46 -23.77 16.63
CA ASP A 220 -13.83 -24.94 16.04
C ASP A 220 -14.34 -25.16 14.61
N ASP A 221 -15.65 -24.98 14.41
CA ASP A 221 -16.33 -25.25 13.15
C ASP A 221 -17.29 -24.12 12.76
N ILE A 222 -17.59 -24.08 11.46
CA ILE A 222 -18.60 -23.22 10.85
C ILE A 222 -19.72 -24.10 10.30
N GLY A 223 -20.96 -23.71 10.55
CA GLY A 223 -22.15 -24.34 9.99
C GLY A 223 -23.07 -23.30 9.35
N ILE A 224 -23.78 -23.70 8.29
CA ILE A 224 -24.75 -22.84 7.61
C ILE A 224 -26.08 -23.58 7.52
N THR A 225 -27.16 -22.87 7.86
CA THR A 225 -28.53 -23.36 7.78
C THR A 225 -29.38 -22.49 6.87
N LEU A 226 -30.40 -23.07 6.23
CA LEU A 226 -31.42 -22.33 5.48
C LEU A 226 -32.58 -21.98 6.42
N GLU A 227 -32.64 -20.73 6.87
CA GLU A 227 -33.58 -20.26 7.86
C GLU A 227 -34.79 -19.57 7.23
N PRO A 228 -36.00 -19.69 7.79
CA PRO A 228 -37.21 -19.05 7.27
C PRO A 228 -37.24 -17.53 7.54
N SER A 229 -36.37 -17.00 8.41
CA SER A 229 -36.31 -15.60 8.80
C SER A 229 -34.90 -15.21 9.24
N PRO A 230 -34.43 -13.97 8.97
CA PRO A 230 -33.06 -13.55 9.23
C PRO A 230 -32.66 -13.31 10.69
N HIS A 231 -33.61 -13.20 11.62
CA HIS A 231 -33.30 -12.81 13.01
C HIS A 231 -33.45 -13.97 14.00
N ASN A 232 -33.00 -15.16 13.62
CA ASN A 232 -33.07 -16.32 14.49
C ASN A 232 -31.91 -16.33 15.51
N THR A 233 -32.23 -16.52 16.78
CA THR A 233 -31.24 -16.70 17.87
C THR A 233 -30.74 -18.13 17.98
N GLN A 234 -31.48 -19.09 17.43
CA GLN A 234 -31.13 -20.50 17.32
C GLN A 234 -31.55 -21.02 15.93
N PRO A 235 -30.84 -22.01 15.37
CA PRO A 235 -31.19 -22.55 14.07
C PRO A 235 -32.54 -23.26 14.12
N LYS A 236 -33.46 -22.84 13.27
CA LYS A 236 -34.76 -23.47 13.05
C LYS A 236 -34.81 -24.19 11.70
N GLY A 237 -33.90 -23.80 10.81
CA GLY A 237 -33.75 -24.32 9.47
C GLY A 237 -32.95 -25.61 9.40
N GLU A 238 -32.95 -26.20 8.20
CA GLU A 238 -32.12 -27.36 7.90
C GLU A 238 -30.66 -26.95 7.70
N LYS A 239 -29.73 -27.82 8.12
CA LYS A 239 -28.31 -27.63 7.86
C LYS A 239 -28.03 -27.93 6.39
N VAL A 240 -27.36 -27.01 5.72
CA VAL A 240 -27.07 -27.10 4.28
C VAL A 240 -25.58 -27.12 3.97
N MET A 241 -24.72 -26.66 4.89
CA MET A 241 -23.27 -26.63 4.68
C MET A 241 -22.54 -26.62 6.01
N GLY A 242 -21.31 -27.11 6.04
CA GLY A 242 -20.43 -26.99 7.19
C GLY A 242 -18.97 -27.15 6.83
N THR A 243 -18.11 -26.94 7.83
CA THR A 243 -16.67 -27.23 7.72
C THR A 243 -16.45 -28.72 7.41
N SER A 244 -15.57 -28.99 6.44
CA SER A 244 -15.18 -30.33 5.99
C SER A 244 -13.95 -30.84 6.70
#